data_AF-A0A8C4I9P4-F1
#
_entry.id   AF-A0A8C4I9P4-F1
#
_cell.length_a   1.000
_cell.length_b   1.000
_cell.length_c   1.000
_cell.angle_alpha   90.00
_cell.angle_beta   90.00
_cell.angle_gamma   90.00
#
_symmetry.space_group_name_H-M   'P 1'
#
loop_
_entity.id
_entity.type
_entity.pdbx_description
1 polymer ?
#
loop_
_entity_poly.entity_id
_entity_poly.type
_entity_poly.pdbx_seq_one_letter_code
_entity_poly.pdbx_strand_id
1 'polypeptide(L)'
;METIRYFKILISHVHVDCFFAQGLRPGVPAESPAMVFATPTKVVSEAGSTVEYLGTNRVPDLQRLFQTSDGVPIHLKRGVPDKLLYRTTMALTIGGALYCLVALYFAAQPNKK
;
A
#
# COMPACT_ATOMS: atom_id res chain seq x y z
N MET A 1 -13.54 -24.85 -27.29
CA MET A 1 -14.05 -23.63 -26.61
C MET A 1 -14.23 -23.81 -25.09
N GLU A 2 -14.05 -25.01 -24.55
CA GLU A 2 -14.14 -25.27 -23.09
C GLU A 2 -12.86 -24.89 -22.34
N THR A 3 -11.68 -25.11 -22.92
CA THR A 3 -10.37 -24.91 -22.27
C THR A 3 -10.09 -23.46 -21.86
N ILE A 4 -10.61 -22.49 -22.60
CA ILE A 4 -10.47 -21.04 -22.30
C ILE A 4 -11.37 -20.65 -21.12
N ARG A 5 -12.53 -21.30 -20.95
CA ARG A 5 -13.40 -21.08 -19.79
C ARG A 5 -12.77 -21.61 -18.51
N TYR A 6 -12.16 -22.80 -18.55
CA TYR A 6 -11.41 -23.34 -17.41
C TYR A 6 -10.22 -22.46 -17.02
N PHE A 7 -9.48 -21.92 -18.00
CA PHE A 7 -8.35 -21.02 -17.71
C PHE A 7 -8.81 -19.70 -17.08
N LYS A 8 -9.93 -19.15 -17.52
CA LYS A 8 -10.50 -17.90 -16.95
C LYS A 8 -11.09 -18.12 -15.55
N ILE A 9 -11.66 -19.29 -15.27
CA ILE A 9 -12.10 -19.71 -13.91
C ILE A 9 -10.91 -19.91 -12.98
N LEU A 10 -9.83 -20.56 -13.45
CA LEU A 10 -8.64 -20.81 -12.65
C LEU A 10 -7.91 -19.52 -12.25
N ILE A 11 -7.78 -18.56 -13.18
CA ILE A 11 -7.23 -17.23 -12.88
C ILE A 11 -8.14 -16.45 -11.92
N SER A 12 -9.47 -16.59 -12.04
CA SER A 12 -10.40 -15.90 -11.14
C SER A 12 -10.37 -16.47 -9.71
N HIS A 13 -10.07 -17.75 -9.54
CA HIS A 13 -9.99 -18.39 -8.21
C HIS A 13 -8.67 -18.05 -7.48
N VAL A 14 -7.56 -17.88 -8.21
CA VAL A 14 -6.24 -17.57 -7.61
C VAL A 14 -6.15 -16.16 -7.02
N HIS A 15 -7.07 -15.24 -7.36
CA HIS A 15 -7.01 -13.85 -6.87
C HIS A 15 -7.74 -13.61 -5.53
N VAL A 16 -8.53 -14.58 -5.03
CA VAL A 16 -9.44 -14.36 -3.88
C VAL A 16 -8.86 -14.87 -2.55
N ASP A 17 -7.78 -15.65 -2.57
CA ASP A 17 -7.17 -16.19 -1.34
C ASP A 17 -6.18 -15.21 -0.66
N CYS A 18 -6.09 -13.96 -1.12
CA CYS A 18 -5.17 -12.98 -0.55
C CYS A 18 -5.74 -12.37 0.74
N PHE A 19 -5.35 -12.98 1.87
CA PHE A 19 -5.23 -12.37 3.19
C PHE A 19 -6.48 -11.62 3.69
N PHE A 20 -7.43 -12.39 4.23
CA PHE A 20 -8.42 -11.83 5.14
C PHE A 20 -7.72 -11.48 6.45
N ALA A 21 -7.69 -10.20 6.83
CA ALA A 21 -7.24 -9.80 8.17
C ALA A 21 -8.24 -10.37 9.20
N GLN A 22 -7.98 -11.58 9.70
CA GLN A 22 -8.66 -12.09 10.89
C GLN A 22 -8.32 -11.15 12.05
N GLY A 23 -9.19 -10.17 12.31
CA GLY A 23 -8.91 -9.19 13.37
C GLY A 23 -10.04 -8.26 13.76
N LEU A 24 -10.94 -7.85 12.86
CA LEU A 24 -12.07 -6.99 13.25
C LEU A 24 -13.41 -7.67 12.95
N ARG A 25 -13.99 -8.30 13.97
CA ARG A 25 -15.38 -8.75 13.96
C ARG A 25 -16.30 -7.54 14.16
N PRO A 26 -17.19 -7.17 13.22
CA PRO A 26 -18.02 -5.95 13.29
C PRO A 26 -19.16 -5.97 14.33
N GLY A 27 -19.10 -6.79 15.38
CA GLY A 27 -20.29 -7.17 16.15
C GLY A 27 -20.16 -7.22 17.66
N VAL A 28 -19.08 -6.69 18.26
CA VAL A 28 -18.98 -6.59 19.73
C VAL A 28 -19.21 -5.12 20.11
N PRO A 29 -20.13 -4.81 21.05
CA PRO A 29 -20.28 -3.45 21.58
C PRO A 29 -18.91 -2.91 21.99
N ALA A 30 -18.62 -1.67 21.62
CA ALA A 30 -17.38 -1.00 22.01
C ALA A 30 -17.40 -0.73 23.52
N GLU A 31 -17.16 -1.75 24.33
CA GLU A 31 -16.78 -1.59 25.71
C GLU A 31 -15.30 -1.20 25.70
N SER A 32 -15.04 0.08 25.98
CA SER A 32 -13.69 0.60 26.11
C SER A 32 -12.95 -0.21 27.19
N PRO A 33 -11.81 -0.86 26.88
CA PRO A 33 -11.05 -1.56 27.90
C PRO A 33 -10.64 -0.54 28.97
N ALA A 34 -10.84 -0.92 30.24
CA ALA A 34 -10.47 -0.09 31.37
C ALA A 34 -9.03 0.41 31.21
N MET A 35 -8.85 1.75 31.17
CA MET A 35 -7.54 2.39 31.23
C MET A 35 -6.94 2.16 32.61
N VAL A 36 -6.38 0.98 32.86
CA VAL A 36 -5.76 0.64 34.16
C VAL A 36 -4.42 1.37 34.37
N PHE A 37 -3.84 1.95 33.31
CA PHE A 37 -2.52 2.60 33.37
C PHE A 37 -2.54 4.14 33.43
N ALA A 38 -3.71 4.76 33.44
CA ALA A 38 -3.84 6.22 33.45
C ALA A 38 -4.43 6.74 34.77
N THR A 39 -3.79 6.42 35.90
CA THR A 39 -3.94 7.27 37.09
C THR A 39 -3.14 8.56 36.85
N PRO A 40 -3.79 9.75 36.87
CA PRO A 40 -3.13 11.01 36.59
C PRO A 40 -2.40 11.51 37.84
N THR A 41 -1.07 11.60 37.76
CA THR A 41 -0.32 12.51 38.65
C THR A 41 0.23 13.62 37.78
N LYS A 42 -0.39 14.82 37.87
CA LYS A 42 0.17 16.19 37.67
C LYS A 42 1.26 16.32 36.58
N VAL A 43 1.14 17.14 35.53
CA VAL A 43 0.93 18.60 35.55
C VAL A 43 0.43 19.04 34.17
N VAL A 44 -0.71 19.73 34.17
CA VAL A 44 -1.25 20.50 33.04
C VAL A 44 -0.40 21.77 32.90
N SER A 45 0.55 21.80 31.97
CA SER A 45 1.07 23.05 31.39
C SER A 45 1.95 22.80 30.15
N GLU A 46 2.55 21.62 30.02
CA GLU A 46 3.50 21.29 28.93
C GLU A 46 2.94 20.27 27.92
N ALA A 47 1.62 20.05 27.90
CA ALA A 47 0.96 19.24 26.88
C ALA A 47 0.45 20.07 25.69
N GLY A 48 0.39 21.40 25.83
CA GLY A 48 -0.13 22.28 24.76
C GLY A 48 0.83 22.42 23.58
N SER A 49 2.13 22.55 23.84
CA SER A 49 3.16 22.78 22.81
C SER A 49 3.55 21.52 22.03
N THR A 50 3.41 20.34 22.64
CA THR A 50 3.76 19.06 22.00
C THR A 50 2.64 18.55 21.08
N VAL A 51 1.37 18.80 21.41
CA VAL A 51 0.22 18.37 20.60
C VAL A 51 0.11 19.11 19.26
N GLU A 52 0.57 20.36 19.17
CA GLU A 52 0.59 21.11 17.91
C GLU A 52 1.68 20.64 16.95
N TYR A 53 2.81 20.15 17.47
CA TYR A 53 3.95 19.70 16.65
C TYR A 53 3.72 18.30 16.03
N LEU A 54 2.94 17.44 16.69
CA LEU A 54 2.71 16.05 16.27
C LEU A 54 1.54 15.86 15.29
N GLY A 55 0.78 16.92 14.98
CA GLY A 55 -0.37 16.87 14.07
C GLY A 55 -1.52 15.99 14.58
N THR A 56 -2.71 16.12 13.99
CA THR A 56 -3.86 15.27 14.34
C THR A 56 -3.57 13.80 14.01
N ASN A 57 -3.87 12.89 14.94
CA ASN A 57 -3.72 11.45 14.72
C ASN A 57 -4.60 10.98 13.55
N ARG A 58 -3.96 10.51 12.46
CA ARG A 58 -4.62 9.95 11.26
C ARG A 58 -4.58 8.43 11.18
N VAL A 59 -4.00 7.75 12.17
CA VAL A 59 -3.86 6.28 12.17
C VAL A 59 -5.22 5.57 12.04
N PRO A 60 -6.30 5.98 12.75
CA PRO A 60 -7.60 5.32 12.60
C PRO A 60 -8.17 5.43 11.19
N ASP A 61 -7.95 6.56 10.51
CA ASP A 61 -8.45 6.78 9.15
C ASP A 61 -7.69 5.94 8.12
N LEU A 62 -6.36 5.84 8.28
CA LEU A 62 -5.52 4.98 7.46
C LEU A 62 -5.85 3.50 7.69
N GLN A 63 -6.05 3.09 8.95
CA GLN A 63 -6.45 1.72 9.27
C GLN A 63 -7.78 1.37 8.58
N ARG A 64 -8.78 2.25 8.63
CA ARG A 64 -10.03 2.05 7.89
C ARG A 64 -9.77 1.90 6.39
N LEU A 65 -9.03 2.82 5.77
CA LEU A 65 -8.73 2.80 4.34
C LEU A 65 -8.07 1.49 3.90
N PHE A 66 -7.05 1.02 4.62
CA PHE A 66 -6.29 -0.18 4.25
C PHE A 66 -7.01 -1.48 4.62
N GLN A 67 -7.92 -1.47 5.61
CA GLN A 67 -8.69 -2.63 6.03
C GLN A 67 -10.03 -2.81 5.30
N THR A 68 -10.48 -1.82 4.50
CA THR A 68 -11.70 -1.97 3.69
C THR A 68 -11.61 -3.18 2.76
N SER A 69 -12.63 -4.02 2.71
CA SER A 69 -12.67 -5.24 1.90
C SER A 69 -13.06 -4.98 0.44
N ASP A 70 -12.26 -4.20 -0.29
CA ASP A 70 -12.55 -3.83 -1.70
C ASP A 70 -11.93 -4.79 -2.73
N GLY A 71 -11.17 -5.80 -2.29
CA GLY A 71 -10.41 -6.70 -3.17
C GLY A 71 -9.23 -6.04 -3.91
N VAL A 72 -8.96 -4.75 -3.66
CA VAL A 72 -7.82 -4.03 -4.26
C VAL A 72 -6.52 -4.47 -3.57
N PRO A 73 -5.47 -4.86 -4.34
CA PRO A 73 -4.21 -5.28 -3.76
C PRO A 73 -3.50 -4.13 -3.04
N ILE A 74 -2.74 -4.46 -1.99
CA ILE A 74 -2.15 -3.49 -1.06
C ILE A 74 -1.29 -2.40 -1.72
N HIS A 75 -0.58 -2.73 -2.80
CA HIS A 75 0.29 -1.81 -3.54
C HIS A 75 -0.46 -0.81 -4.43
N LEU A 76 -1.80 -0.91 -4.54
CA LEU A 76 -2.66 0.05 -5.24
C LEU A 76 -3.76 0.62 -4.34
N LYS A 77 -3.73 0.30 -3.04
CA LYS A 77 -4.83 0.52 -2.10
C LYS A 77 -5.09 2.00 -1.83
N ARG A 78 -4.09 2.87 -2.01
CA ARG A 78 -4.21 4.32 -1.89
C ARG A 78 -4.77 4.98 -3.17
N GLY A 79 -5.02 4.20 -4.22
CA GLY A 79 -5.75 4.62 -5.42
C GLY A 79 -4.87 5.29 -6.48
N VAL A 80 -5.23 6.52 -6.86
CA VAL A 80 -4.59 7.27 -7.96
C VAL A 80 -3.07 7.47 -7.78
N PRO A 81 -2.54 7.90 -6.61
CA PRO A 81 -1.10 8.11 -6.46
C PRO A 81 -0.29 6.83 -6.68
N ASP A 82 -0.77 5.69 -6.17
CA ASP A 82 -0.09 4.39 -6.34
C ASP A 82 -0.07 3.95 -7.81
N LYS A 83 -1.19 4.13 -8.52
CA LYS A 83 -1.30 3.80 -9.95
C LYS A 83 -0.39 4.68 -10.80
N LEU A 84 -0.34 5.98 -10.52
CA LEU A 84 0.53 6.91 -11.24
C LEU A 84 2.00 6.53 -11.01
N LEU A 85 2.38 6.32 -9.76
CA LEU A 85 3.73 5.91 -9.37
C LEU A 85 4.14 4.62 -10.06
N TYR A 86 3.28 3.59 -10.06
CA TYR A 86 3.57 2.34 -10.76
C TYR A 86 3.81 2.54 -12.26
N ARG A 87 2.95 3.32 -12.94
CA ARG A 87 3.06 3.58 -14.37
C ARG A 87 4.33 4.33 -14.73
N THR A 88 4.72 5.33 -13.93
CA THR A 88 5.95 6.10 -14.19
C THR A 88 7.20 5.26 -13.93
N THR A 89 7.24 4.46 -12.86
CA THR A 89 8.35 3.55 -12.59
C THR A 89 8.49 2.49 -13.69
N MET A 90 7.38 1.91 -14.17
CA MET A 90 7.43 0.99 -15.31
C MET A 90 7.92 1.67 -16.58
N ALA A 91 7.42 2.87 -16.90
CA ALA A 91 7.89 3.62 -18.07
C ALA A 91 9.40 3.94 -17.99
N LEU A 92 9.88 4.36 -16.81
CA LEU A 92 11.28 4.67 -16.58
C LEU A 92 12.17 3.42 -16.71
N THR A 93 11.75 2.29 -16.14
CA THR A 93 12.54 1.05 -16.21
C THR A 93 12.63 0.49 -17.63
N ILE A 94 11.52 0.50 -18.37
CA ILE A 94 11.50 0.10 -19.78
C ILE A 94 12.35 1.07 -20.61
N GLY A 95 12.18 2.38 -20.42
CA GLY A 95 12.97 3.40 -21.10
C GLY A 95 14.46 3.28 -20.81
N GLY A 96 14.83 3.07 -19.54
CA GLY A 96 16.19 2.86 -19.09
C GLY A 96 16.82 1.61 -19.70
N ALA A 97 16.10 0.49 -19.72
CA ALA A 97 16.57 -0.74 -20.37
C ALA A 97 16.84 -0.55 -21.86
N LEU A 98 15.92 0.10 -22.58
CA LEU A 98 16.11 0.41 -24.00
C LEU A 98 17.30 1.35 -24.22
N TYR A 99 17.44 2.37 -23.38
CA TYR A 99 18.58 3.29 -23.44
C TYR A 99 19.90 2.55 -23.21
N CYS A 100 19.97 1.66 -22.22
CA CYS A 100 21.14 0.82 -21.99
C CYS A 100 21.47 -0.05 -23.21
N LEU A 101 20.48 -0.64 -23.88
CA LEU A 101 20.70 -1.42 -25.10
C LEU A 101 21.25 -0.55 -26.26
N VAL A 102 20.71 0.65 -26.45
CA VAL A 102 21.21 1.60 -27.47
C VAL A 102 22.64 2.03 -27.16
N ALA A 103 22.93 2.37 -25.90
CA ALA A 103 24.27 2.73 -25.46
C ALA A 103 25.26 1.57 -25.64
N LEU A 104 24.86 0.34 -25.27
CA LEU A 104 25.65 -0.86 -25.50
C LEU A 104 25.89 -1.13 -26.98
N TYR A 105 24.89 -0.92 -27.84
CA TYR A 105 25.03 -1.10 -29.28
C TYR A 105 26.10 -0.17 -29.87
N PHE A 106 26.07 1.12 -29.51
CA PHE A 106 27.09 2.08 -29.93
C PHE A 106 28.47 1.75 -29.34
N ALA A 107 28.53 1.33 -28.08
CA ALA A 107 29.78 0.92 -27.43
C ALA A 107 30.37 -0.37 -28.04
N ALA A 108 29.53 -1.27 -28.54
CA ALA A 108 29.93 -2.52 -29.15
C ALA A 108 30.46 -2.36 -30.58
N GLN A 109 30.18 -1.22 -31.24
CA GLN A 109 30.74 -0.95 -32.56
C GLN A 109 32.24 -0.63 -32.46
N PRO A 110 33.08 -1.22 -33.33
CA PRO A 110 34.50 -0.94 -33.33
C PRO A 110 34.74 0.53 -33.68
N ASN A 111 35.22 1.30 -32.69
CA ASN A 111 35.55 2.69 -32.87
C ASN A 111 36.90 2.79 -33.60
N LYS A 112 36.87 3.25 -34.86
CA LYS A 112 38.09 3.60 -35.58
C LYS A 112 38.57 4.96 -35.09
N LYS A 113 39.50 4.94 -34.13
CA LYS A 113 40.36 6.09 -33.84
C LYS A 113 41.41 6.26 -34.92
#